data_AF-A0A2M7EUE2-F1
#
_entry.id   AF-A0A2M7EUE2-F1
#
_cell.length_a   1.000
_cell.length_b   1.000
_cell.length_c   1.000
_cell.angle_alpha   90.00
_cell.angle_beta   90.00
_cell.angle_gamma   90.00
#
_symmetry.space_group_name_H-M   'P 1'
#
loop_
_entity.id
_entity.type
_entity.pdbx_description
1 polymer ?
#
loop_
_entity_poly.entity_id
_entity_poly.type
_entity_poly.pdbx_seq_one_letter_code
_entity_poly.pdbx_strand_id
1 'polypeptide(L)'
;FAAMDVNTGRVLAMQGGFSYQYSSFNRATQATRQPGSGFKPFVYAAALDSGYSPNTIVLDAPIEVDTGESIWRPSNASNDFFGPAPLRTGIERSRNLMTVRLAQDVGMGTVARYAERFGVYDTLQPYLANALGSQETTLLRIVSAYAMFANGGERVEPTLVDRVQNRFGSTVYQHDQRICQDCGRSQLPQGQAPSILSNRERVIDAITAYQLTSMMRGVVERGTAAGTVGNAGLGVPIAGKTGTTNEARDVWFTGFTNTIVAGCYIGYDVPRPLGRGASGGAMCGPVFVEFMREAIDEYGAGEFTVPPGGQFYPIDRQSGQRLEAGAQGPGVVYEYFRQGEEPFFGMLSVVDGGFGMGSNLPMFAVGLEDGANGDIVDGDSVGRDGGGTVETSTGGNARVPVGTGFGELTSGGLY
;
A
#
# COMPACT_ATOMS: atom_id res chain seq x y z
N PHE A 1 2.87 2.87 -20.90
CA PHE A 1 3.77 3.53 -19.95
C PHE A 1 3.41 5.01 -19.85
N ALA A 2 3.48 5.61 -18.67
CA ALA A 2 3.34 7.05 -18.48
C ALA A 2 4.20 7.50 -17.30
N ALA A 3 4.81 8.68 -17.41
CA ALA A 3 5.57 9.30 -16.35
C ALA A 3 5.23 10.79 -16.25
N MET A 4 5.26 11.32 -15.03
CA MET A 4 4.77 12.65 -14.70
C MET A 4 5.60 13.26 -13.59
N ASP A 5 5.82 14.58 -13.65
CA ASP A 5 6.35 15.35 -12.53
C ASP A 5 5.31 15.41 -11.40
N VAL A 6 5.72 15.07 -10.18
CA VAL A 6 4.80 14.90 -9.04
C VAL A 6 4.24 16.23 -8.53
N ASN A 7 4.88 17.34 -8.85
CA ASN A 7 4.56 18.65 -8.33
C ASN A 7 3.73 19.50 -9.29
N THR A 8 3.91 19.32 -10.59
CA THR A 8 3.26 20.11 -11.64
C THR A 8 2.18 19.34 -12.38
N GLY A 9 2.23 18.01 -12.37
CA GLY A 9 1.38 17.18 -13.22
C GLY A 9 1.82 17.15 -14.68
N ARG A 10 2.98 17.74 -15.02
CA ARG A 10 3.53 17.70 -16.36
C ARG A 10 3.87 16.26 -16.75
N VAL A 11 3.26 15.77 -17.82
CA VAL A 11 3.57 14.45 -18.37
C VAL A 11 4.92 14.52 -19.07
N LEU A 12 5.90 13.83 -18.50
CA LEU A 12 7.28 13.78 -19.00
C LEU A 12 7.44 12.78 -20.15
N ALA A 13 6.72 11.67 -20.06
CA ALA A 13 6.72 10.64 -21.08
C ALA A 13 5.36 9.92 -21.12
N MET A 14 4.91 9.57 -22.32
CA MET A 14 3.72 8.74 -22.51
C MET A 14 3.90 7.82 -23.71
N GLN A 15 3.70 6.52 -23.48
CA GLN A 15 3.72 5.51 -24.52
C GLN A 15 2.44 4.67 -24.45
N GLY A 16 1.58 4.85 -25.45
CA GLY A 16 0.26 4.22 -25.54
C GLY A 16 0.24 2.80 -26.14
N GLY A 17 1.37 2.31 -26.62
CA GLY A 17 1.49 0.97 -27.21
C GLY A 17 2.87 0.71 -27.80
N PHE A 18 3.07 -0.51 -28.30
CA PHE A 18 4.34 -0.93 -28.90
C PHE A 18 4.69 -0.11 -30.15
N SER A 19 3.72 0.12 -31.04
CA SER A 19 3.91 0.91 -32.25
C SER A 19 2.63 1.66 -32.62
N TYR A 20 2.74 2.98 -32.78
CA TYR A 20 1.65 3.83 -33.24
C TYR A 20 1.21 3.50 -34.67
N GLN A 21 2.16 3.12 -35.53
CA GLN A 21 1.87 2.73 -36.92
C GLN A 21 1.04 1.45 -36.99
N TYR A 22 1.18 0.56 -35.99
CA TYR A 22 0.38 -0.65 -35.89
C TYR A 22 -0.98 -0.38 -35.22
N SER A 23 -1.01 0.46 -34.19
CA SER A 23 -2.22 0.77 -33.44
C SER A 23 -2.14 2.20 -32.88
N SER A 24 -3.06 3.05 -33.33
CA SER A 24 -3.20 4.42 -32.83
C SER A 24 -3.93 4.50 -31.47
N PHE A 25 -4.44 3.37 -30.96
CA PHE A 25 -5.12 3.30 -29.67
C PHE A 25 -4.15 3.55 -28.52
N ASN A 26 -4.37 4.62 -27.76
CA ASN A 26 -3.51 5.02 -26.66
C ASN A 26 -3.93 4.32 -25.36
N ARG A 27 -3.27 3.20 -25.06
CA ARG A 27 -3.55 2.40 -23.86
C ARG A 27 -3.20 3.12 -22.55
N ALA A 28 -2.40 4.20 -22.59
CA ALA A 28 -2.11 4.96 -21.38
C ALA A 28 -3.33 5.76 -20.88
N THR A 29 -4.20 6.20 -21.80
CA THR A 29 -5.33 7.10 -21.49
C THR A 29 -6.69 6.53 -21.84
N GLN A 30 -6.78 5.55 -22.73
CA GLN A 30 -8.04 5.03 -23.26
C GLN A 30 -8.33 3.59 -22.84
N ALA A 31 -7.31 2.78 -22.54
CA ALA A 31 -7.53 1.40 -22.10
C ALA A 31 -7.96 1.40 -20.63
N THR A 32 -9.19 0.98 -20.39
CA THR A 32 -9.66 0.65 -19.03
C THR A 32 -9.27 -0.78 -18.72
N ARG A 33 -8.58 -0.95 -17.59
CA ARG A 33 -8.03 -2.23 -17.13
C ARG A 33 -8.05 -2.30 -15.62
N GLN A 34 -8.13 -3.52 -15.10
CA GLN A 34 -8.09 -3.76 -13.66
C GLN A 34 -6.67 -3.45 -13.14
N PRO A 35 -6.50 -2.50 -12.20
CA PRO A 35 -5.20 -2.21 -11.60
C PRO A 35 -4.74 -3.32 -10.63
N GLY A 36 -5.67 -4.20 -10.22
CA GLY A 36 -5.41 -5.27 -9.25
C GLY A 36 -4.82 -4.71 -7.96
N SER A 37 -3.77 -5.35 -7.45
CA SER A 37 -3.07 -4.91 -6.23
C SER A 37 -2.48 -3.49 -6.28
N GLY A 38 -2.43 -2.84 -7.46
CA GLY A 38 -2.10 -1.41 -7.58
C GLY A 38 -3.16 -0.50 -6.96
N PHE A 39 -4.35 -1.00 -6.63
CA PHE A 39 -5.39 -0.23 -5.95
C PHE A 39 -5.24 -0.21 -4.41
N LYS A 40 -4.47 -1.14 -3.84
CA LYS A 40 -4.35 -1.26 -2.38
C LYS A 40 -3.96 0.03 -1.65
N PRO A 41 -3.03 0.86 -2.16
CA PRO A 41 -2.66 2.09 -1.47
C PRO A 41 -3.85 3.00 -1.13
N PHE A 42 -4.93 3.00 -1.92
CA PHE A 42 -6.13 3.79 -1.63
C PHE A 42 -6.95 3.23 -0.46
N VAL A 43 -6.99 1.90 -0.28
CA VAL A 43 -7.59 1.25 0.89
C VAL A 43 -6.78 1.60 2.15
N TYR A 44 -5.45 1.52 2.05
CA TYR A 44 -4.55 1.80 3.17
C TYR A 44 -4.54 3.29 3.53
N ALA A 45 -4.58 4.19 2.54
CA ALA A 45 -4.79 5.62 2.75
C ALA A 45 -6.07 5.90 3.54
N ALA A 46 -7.20 5.32 3.12
CA ALA A 46 -8.48 5.49 3.79
C ALA A 46 -8.44 4.98 5.24
N ALA A 47 -7.75 3.86 5.49
CA ALA A 47 -7.59 3.33 6.84
C ALA A 47 -6.76 4.24 7.74
N LEU A 48 -5.58 4.67 7.27
CA LEU A 48 -4.69 5.55 8.04
C LEU A 48 -5.39 6.86 8.42
N ASP A 49 -6.11 7.47 7.49
CA ASP A 49 -6.92 8.67 7.78
C ASP A 49 -8.13 8.40 8.68
N SER A 50 -8.52 7.15 8.86
CA SER A 50 -9.61 6.73 9.75
C SER A 50 -9.11 6.32 11.15
N GLY A 51 -7.87 6.67 11.52
CA GLY A 51 -7.30 6.43 12.85
C GLY A 51 -6.49 5.14 12.97
N TYR A 52 -6.15 4.51 11.85
CA TYR A 52 -5.21 3.39 11.84
C TYR A 52 -3.77 3.90 11.80
N SER A 53 -2.85 3.11 12.36
CA SER A 53 -1.43 3.40 12.32
C SER A 53 -0.70 2.31 11.52
N PRO A 54 0.53 2.58 11.03
CA PRO A 54 1.28 1.58 10.28
C PRO A 54 1.58 0.28 11.05
N ASN A 55 1.58 0.35 12.39
CA ASN A 55 1.75 -0.80 13.28
C ASN A 55 0.43 -1.44 13.75
N THR A 56 -0.74 -0.97 13.29
CA THR A 56 -2.03 -1.62 13.60
C THR A 56 -1.99 -3.06 13.10
N ILE A 57 -2.36 -4.01 13.96
CA ILE A 57 -2.31 -5.43 13.63
C ILE A 57 -3.59 -5.83 12.90
N VAL A 58 -3.45 -6.46 11.73
CA VAL A 58 -4.56 -6.97 10.91
C VAL A 58 -4.36 -8.47 10.70
N LEU A 59 -5.44 -9.24 10.81
CA LEU A 59 -5.36 -10.69 10.68
C LEU A 59 -5.19 -11.12 9.21
N ASP A 60 -4.17 -11.93 8.92
CA ASP A 60 -4.00 -12.62 7.64
C ASP A 60 -4.43 -14.09 7.75
N ALA A 61 -5.74 -14.33 7.72
CA ALA A 61 -6.37 -15.64 7.81
C ALA A 61 -7.47 -15.81 6.74
N PRO A 62 -7.97 -17.03 6.45
CA PRO A 62 -9.06 -17.23 5.50
C PRO A 62 -10.25 -16.29 5.75
N ILE A 63 -10.92 -15.89 4.67
CA ILE A 63 -12.12 -15.04 4.68
C ILE A 63 -13.19 -15.73 3.86
N GLU A 64 -14.41 -15.75 4.37
CA GLU A 64 -15.60 -16.11 3.62
C GLU A 64 -16.59 -14.95 3.71
N VAL A 65 -17.05 -14.47 2.56
CA VAL A 65 -18.03 -13.38 2.45
C VAL A 65 -19.22 -13.91 1.67
N ASP A 66 -20.38 -13.90 2.30
CA ASP A 66 -21.64 -14.13 1.59
C ASP A 66 -21.99 -12.88 0.78
N THR A 67 -22.02 -13.01 -0.55
CA THR A 67 -22.36 -11.92 -1.47
C THR A 67 -23.86 -11.87 -1.79
N GLY A 68 -24.66 -12.77 -1.21
CA GLY A 68 -26.07 -12.99 -1.53
C GLY A 68 -26.29 -13.90 -2.76
N GLU A 69 -25.35 -13.92 -3.70
CA GLU A 69 -25.39 -14.82 -4.87
C GLU A 69 -24.49 -16.06 -4.69
N SER A 70 -23.35 -15.86 -4.03
CA SER A 70 -22.37 -16.91 -3.77
C SER A 70 -21.48 -16.58 -2.59
N ILE A 71 -20.78 -17.58 -2.06
CA ILE A 71 -19.73 -17.37 -1.06
C ILE A 71 -18.44 -17.00 -1.79
N TRP A 72 -17.97 -15.77 -1.61
CA TRP A 72 -16.68 -15.32 -2.11
C TRP A 72 -15.59 -15.64 -1.10
N ARG A 73 -14.54 -16.34 -1.57
CA ARG A 73 -13.38 -16.76 -0.77
C ARG A 73 -12.09 -16.22 -1.40
N PRO A 74 -11.67 -14.97 -1.09
CA PRO A 74 -10.41 -14.45 -1.60
C PRO A 74 -9.23 -15.27 -1.05
N SER A 75 -8.11 -15.26 -1.79
CA SER A 75 -6.85 -15.90 -1.36
C SER A 75 -5.66 -14.98 -1.59
N ASN A 76 -4.57 -15.24 -0.86
CA ASN A 76 -3.27 -14.61 -1.09
C ASN A 76 -2.57 -15.24 -2.30
N ALA A 77 -1.67 -14.49 -2.94
CA ALA A 77 -0.93 -14.99 -4.10
C ALA A 77 -0.03 -16.21 -3.79
N SER A 78 0.56 -16.27 -2.59
CA SER A 78 1.36 -17.41 -2.12
C SER A 78 0.55 -18.57 -1.54
N ASN A 79 -0.78 -18.41 -1.37
CA ASN A 79 -1.65 -19.34 -0.62
C ASN A 79 -1.28 -19.58 0.86
N ASP A 80 -0.25 -18.90 1.38
CA ASP A 80 0.13 -18.95 2.79
C ASP A 80 -0.67 -17.94 3.65
N PHE A 81 -0.55 -18.05 4.97
CA PHE A 81 -1.16 -17.16 5.96
C PHE A 81 -0.11 -16.70 6.97
N PHE A 82 -0.06 -15.40 7.25
CA PHE A 82 0.88 -14.84 8.23
C PHE A 82 0.31 -14.77 9.64
N GLY A 83 -1.01 -14.97 9.82
CA GLY A 83 -1.66 -14.67 11.09
C GLY A 83 -1.69 -13.16 11.36
N PRO A 84 -1.67 -12.71 12.62
CA PRO A 84 -1.68 -11.29 12.96
C PRO A 84 -0.40 -10.60 12.46
N ALA A 85 -0.54 -9.58 11.62
CA ALA A 85 0.60 -8.83 11.09
C ALA A 85 0.34 -7.32 11.04
N PRO A 86 1.38 -6.46 11.14
CA PRO A 86 1.23 -5.01 11.01
C PRO A 86 0.67 -4.60 9.65
N LEU A 87 -0.10 -3.51 9.63
CA LEU A 87 -0.65 -2.88 8.44
C LEU A 87 0.46 -2.62 7.40
N ARG A 88 1.62 -2.13 7.84
CA ARG A 88 2.84 -2.02 7.01
C ARG A 88 3.16 -3.31 6.25
N THR A 89 3.22 -4.44 6.93
CA THR A 89 3.55 -5.74 6.32
C THR A 89 2.50 -6.13 5.27
N GLY A 90 1.23 -5.81 5.51
CA GLY A 90 0.14 -6.09 4.58
C GLY A 90 0.32 -5.44 3.20
N ILE A 91 0.69 -4.16 3.14
CA ILE A 91 0.90 -3.46 1.86
C ILE A 91 2.22 -3.88 1.18
N GLU A 92 3.28 -4.07 1.95
CA GLU A 92 4.62 -4.45 1.46
C GLU A 92 4.65 -5.83 0.80
N ARG A 93 3.98 -6.80 1.43
CA ARG A 93 3.79 -8.16 0.92
C ARG A 93 2.53 -8.30 0.07
N SER A 94 1.78 -7.21 -0.12
CA SER A 94 0.56 -7.18 -0.92
C SER A 94 -0.45 -8.27 -0.52
N ARG A 95 -0.66 -8.49 0.77
CA ARG A 95 -1.57 -9.53 1.31
C ARG A 95 -3.03 -9.17 1.00
N ASN A 96 -3.75 -10.05 0.32
CA ASN A 96 -5.14 -9.81 -0.09
C ASN A 96 -6.08 -9.85 1.10
N LEU A 97 -5.92 -10.82 1.99
CA LEU A 97 -6.85 -11.02 3.10
C LEU A 97 -6.79 -9.88 4.11
N MET A 98 -5.59 -9.38 4.44
CA MET A 98 -5.45 -8.17 5.25
C MET A 98 -6.10 -6.95 4.60
N THR A 99 -5.95 -6.77 3.28
CA THR A 99 -6.58 -5.64 2.56
C THR A 99 -8.11 -5.74 2.60
N VAL A 100 -8.66 -6.93 2.42
CA VAL A 100 -10.12 -7.16 2.46
C VAL A 100 -10.66 -6.90 3.87
N ARG A 101 -9.99 -7.38 4.92
CA ARG A 101 -10.37 -7.07 6.32
C ARG A 101 -10.34 -5.58 6.61
N LEU A 102 -9.27 -4.91 6.17
CA LEU A 102 -9.12 -3.48 6.36
C LEU A 102 -10.24 -2.70 5.65
N ALA A 103 -10.55 -3.07 4.41
CA ALA A 103 -11.64 -2.43 3.65
C ALA A 103 -13.03 -2.71 4.24
N GLN A 104 -13.23 -3.91 4.80
CA GLN A 104 -14.48 -4.27 5.49
C GLN A 104 -14.66 -3.42 6.74
N ASP A 105 -13.61 -3.26 7.56
CA ASP A 105 -13.66 -2.51 8.81
C ASP A 105 -13.84 -1.00 8.58
N VAL A 106 -13.04 -0.42 7.68
CA VAL A 106 -13.13 1.00 7.28
C VAL A 106 -14.41 1.31 6.51
N GLY A 107 -14.96 0.30 5.84
CA GLY A 107 -16.13 0.37 4.99
C GLY A 107 -15.81 0.83 3.56
N MET A 108 -16.35 0.10 2.58
CA MET A 108 -16.13 0.38 1.15
C MET A 108 -16.64 1.74 0.69
N GLY A 109 -17.63 2.34 1.37
CA GLY A 109 -18.08 3.70 1.07
C GLY A 109 -16.99 4.75 1.35
N THR A 110 -16.17 4.55 2.38
CA THR A 110 -15.03 5.43 2.66
C THR A 110 -13.92 5.22 1.64
N VAL A 111 -13.59 3.96 1.32
CA VAL A 111 -12.62 3.61 0.28
C VAL A 111 -13.01 4.22 -1.08
N ALA A 112 -14.29 4.16 -1.46
CA ALA A 112 -14.82 4.77 -2.68
C ALA A 112 -14.59 6.28 -2.73
N ARG A 113 -14.96 7.01 -1.67
CA ARG A 113 -14.74 8.47 -1.59
C ARG A 113 -13.26 8.84 -1.73
N TYR A 114 -12.36 8.07 -1.12
CA TYR A 114 -10.91 8.29 -1.29
C TYR A 114 -10.49 8.05 -2.74
N ALA A 115 -10.84 6.91 -3.33
CA ALA A 115 -10.46 6.61 -4.71
C ALA A 115 -10.99 7.66 -5.73
N GLU A 116 -12.20 8.16 -5.51
CA GLU A 116 -12.81 9.23 -6.30
C GLU A 116 -12.11 10.58 -6.10
N ARG A 117 -11.78 10.95 -4.86
CA ARG A 117 -11.04 12.19 -4.56
C ARG A 117 -9.66 12.22 -5.22
N PHE A 118 -8.99 11.07 -5.28
CA PHE A 118 -7.71 10.89 -5.98
C PHE A 118 -7.85 10.83 -7.51
N GLY A 119 -9.08 10.81 -8.06
CA GLY A 119 -9.33 10.76 -9.50
C GLY A 119 -9.08 9.39 -10.14
N VAL A 120 -9.00 8.32 -9.35
CA VAL A 120 -8.82 6.95 -9.88
C VAL A 120 -10.09 6.49 -10.58
N TYR A 121 -11.26 6.86 -10.05
CA TYR A 121 -12.57 6.58 -10.61
C TYR A 121 -13.46 7.82 -10.52
N ASP A 122 -14.39 7.95 -11.45
CA ASP A 122 -15.47 8.94 -11.33
C ASP A 122 -16.55 8.46 -10.36
N THR A 123 -16.77 7.14 -10.29
CA THR A 123 -17.61 6.47 -9.30
C THR A 123 -17.07 5.07 -9.04
N LEU A 124 -16.70 4.77 -7.81
CA LEU A 124 -16.28 3.42 -7.41
C LEU A 124 -17.48 2.65 -6.85
N GLN A 125 -17.78 1.49 -7.42
CA GLN A 125 -18.80 0.62 -6.84
C GLN A 125 -18.31 0.09 -5.47
N PRO A 126 -19.09 0.21 -4.37
CA PRO A 126 -18.61 -0.12 -3.03
C PRO A 126 -18.64 -1.64 -2.74
N TYR A 127 -18.29 -2.47 -3.72
CA TYR A 127 -18.14 -3.91 -3.54
C TYR A 127 -16.79 -4.24 -2.91
N LEU A 128 -16.76 -5.20 -1.99
CA LEU A 128 -15.53 -5.56 -1.27
C LEU A 128 -14.41 -6.08 -2.20
N ALA A 129 -14.77 -6.71 -3.33
CA ALA A 129 -13.82 -7.10 -4.37
C ALA A 129 -13.00 -5.93 -4.91
N ASN A 130 -13.57 -4.71 -4.93
CA ASN A 130 -12.86 -3.52 -5.39
C ASN A 130 -11.72 -3.11 -4.46
N ALA A 131 -11.68 -3.58 -3.20
CA ALA A 131 -10.50 -3.44 -2.34
C ALA A 131 -9.24 -4.12 -2.95
N LEU A 132 -9.43 -5.09 -3.85
CA LEU A 132 -8.38 -5.78 -4.59
C LEU A 132 -8.20 -5.25 -6.03
N GLY A 133 -8.87 -4.16 -6.40
CA GLY A 133 -8.74 -3.50 -7.70
C GLY A 133 -9.46 -4.19 -8.85
N SER A 134 -10.67 -4.71 -8.62
CA SER A 134 -11.49 -5.37 -9.65
C SER A 134 -12.23 -4.42 -10.61
N GLN A 135 -12.38 -3.13 -10.26
CA GLN A 135 -12.94 -2.13 -11.16
C GLN A 135 -11.86 -1.59 -12.10
N GLU A 136 -12.22 -1.33 -13.36
CA GLU A 136 -11.26 -0.89 -14.37
C GLU A 136 -10.99 0.62 -14.32
N THR A 137 -9.74 1.01 -14.55
CA THR A 137 -9.31 2.41 -14.72
C THR A 137 -8.19 2.51 -15.77
N THR A 138 -7.69 3.72 -16.01
CA THR A 138 -6.61 3.97 -16.98
C THR A 138 -5.28 4.14 -16.29
N LEU A 139 -4.19 3.87 -17.02
CA LEU A 139 -2.83 4.04 -16.50
C LEU A 139 -2.56 5.48 -16.06
N LEU A 140 -2.98 6.47 -16.85
CA LEU A 140 -2.75 7.87 -16.50
C LEU A 140 -3.47 8.24 -15.20
N ARG A 141 -4.70 7.76 -14.97
CA ARG A 141 -5.41 8.00 -13.69
C ARG A 141 -4.65 7.44 -12.50
N ILE A 142 -4.13 6.21 -12.59
CA ILE A 142 -3.33 5.60 -11.52
C ILE A 142 -2.03 6.37 -11.28
N VAL A 143 -1.29 6.72 -12.34
CA VAL A 143 -0.05 7.49 -12.23
C VAL A 143 -0.30 8.86 -11.59
N SER A 144 -1.35 9.56 -12.02
CA SER A 144 -1.71 10.86 -11.44
C SER A 144 -2.11 10.75 -9.97
N ALA A 145 -2.84 9.70 -9.59
CA ALA A 145 -3.18 9.47 -8.20
C ALA A 145 -1.95 9.18 -7.32
N TYR A 146 -0.97 8.43 -7.83
CA TYR A 146 0.28 8.16 -7.10
C TYR A 146 1.16 9.41 -6.93
N ALA A 147 1.14 10.36 -7.87
CA ALA A 147 1.81 11.65 -7.69
C ALA A 147 1.31 12.39 -6.43
N MET A 148 0.03 12.26 -6.09
CA MET A 148 -0.54 12.89 -4.90
C MET A 148 -0.03 12.25 -3.61
N PHE A 149 0.39 10.98 -3.62
CA PHE A 149 1.13 10.42 -2.48
C PHE A 149 2.55 11.00 -2.42
N ALA A 150 3.22 11.04 -3.57
CA ALA A 150 4.61 11.49 -3.69
C ALA A 150 4.82 12.95 -3.26
N ASN A 151 3.85 13.83 -3.53
CA ASN A 151 3.94 15.25 -3.24
C ASN A 151 3.39 15.66 -1.85
N GLY A 152 3.09 14.67 -0.99
CA GLY A 152 2.59 14.94 0.36
C GLY A 152 1.09 15.25 0.46
N GLY A 153 0.29 14.77 -0.50
CA GLY A 153 -1.16 14.75 -0.41
C GLY A 153 -1.87 15.91 -1.10
N GLU A 154 -1.22 16.59 -2.05
CA GLU A 154 -1.80 17.70 -2.80
C GLU A 154 -2.30 17.25 -4.17
N ARG A 155 -3.46 17.79 -4.58
CA ARG A 155 -4.08 17.52 -5.86
C ARG A 155 -3.13 17.88 -7.00
N VAL A 156 -2.97 16.95 -7.95
CA VAL A 156 -2.24 17.15 -9.20
C VAL A 156 -3.12 16.72 -10.36
N GLU A 157 -3.12 17.50 -11.43
CA GLU A 157 -3.84 17.15 -12.65
C GLU A 157 -2.83 16.92 -13.78
N PRO A 158 -2.92 15.82 -14.53
CA PRO A 158 -1.98 15.56 -15.60
C PRO A 158 -2.15 16.57 -16.74
N THR A 159 -1.04 17.12 -17.26
CA THR A 159 -1.04 17.98 -18.45
C THR A 159 -0.02 17.53 -19.49
N LEU A 160 -0.41 17.68 -20.76
CA LEU A 160 0.49 17.58 -21.92
C LEU A 160 0.85 18.96 -22.49
N VAL A 161 0.20 20.03 -22.02
CA VAL A 161 0.38 21.41 -22.48
C VAL A 161 0.68 22.28 -21.28
N ASP A 162 1.91 22.79 -21.20
CA ASP A 162 2.32 23.62 -20.06
C ASP A 162 1.82 25.05 -20.18
N ARG A 163 1.94 25.62 -21.39
CA ARG A 163 1.64 27.03 -21.66
C ARG A 163 1.21 27.22 -23.12
N VAL A 164 0.20 28.05 -23.34
CA VAL A 164 -0.19 28.52 -24.68
C VAL A 164 0.01 30.03 -24.74
N GLN A 165 0.62 30.52 -25.81
CA GLN A 165 0.83 31.95 -26.06
C GLN A 165 0.14 32.37 -27.36
N ASN A 166 -0.35 33.61 -27.40
CA ASN A 166 -0.88 34.21 -28.62
C ASN A 166 0.25 34.65 -29.56
N ARG A 167 -0.09 35.13 -30.77
CA ARG A 167 0.87 35.61 -31.78
C ARG A 167 1.75 36.78 -31.32
N PHE A 168 1.38 37.47 -30.25
CA PHE A 168 2.10 38.62 -29.67
C PHE A 168 2.94 38.21 -28.45
N GLY A 169 3.00 36.91 -28.11
CA GLY A 169 3.76 36.39 -26.98
C GLY A 169 3.05 36.44 -25.63
N SER A 170 1.80 36.93 -25.56
CA SER A 170 1.04 36.94 -24.31
C SER A 170 0.53 35.54 -23.97
N THR A 171 0.74 35.09 -22.73
CA THR A 171 0.21 33.81 -22.22
C THR A 171 -1.31 33.86 -22.14
N VAL A 172 -1.99 32.90 -22.79
CA VAL A 172 -3.45 32.73 -22.74
C VAL A 172 -3.88 31.57 -21.87
N TYR A 173 -2.98 30.61 -21.65
CA TYR A 173 -3.19 29.47 -20.77
C TYR A 173 -1.85 29.08 -20.15
N GLN A 174 -1.91 28.71 -18.88
CA GLN A 174 -0.80 28.14 -18.12
C GLN A 174 -1.38 27.03 -17.24
N HIS A 175 -0.78 25.85 -17.24
CA HIS A 175 -1.29 24.74 -16.45
C HIS A 175 -0.94 24.89 -14.96
N ASP A 176 0.33 25.16 -14.66
CA ASP A 176 0.78 25.33 -13.28
C ASP A 176 0.27 26.66 -12.70
N GLN A 177 -0.66 26.57 -11.76
CA GLN A 177 -1.31 27.71 -11.10
C GLN A 177 -0.73 28.00 -9.70
N ARG A 178 0.39 27.36 -9.33
CA ARG A 178 1.05 27.63 -8.05
C ARG A 178 1.61 29.05 -8.01
N ILE A 179 1.68 29.61 -6.82
CA ILE A 179 2.09 31.00 -6.61
C ILE A 179 3.61 31.05 -6.52
N CYS A 180 4.26 31.65 -7.52
CA CYS A 180 5.68 31.97 -7.44
C CYS A 180 5.87 33.35 -6.82
N GLN A 181 6.41 33.43 -5.60
CA GLN A 181 6.50 34.68 -4.84
C GLN A 181 7.53 35.66 -5.41
N ASP A 182 8.55 35.15 -6.10
CA ASP A 182 9.73 35.87 -6.52
C ASP A 182 9.97 35.84 -8.05
N CYS A 183 9.10 35.19 -8.82
CA CYS A 183 9.16 35.20 -10.29
C CYS A 183 8.94 36.59 -10.93
N GLY A 184 8.44 37.56 -10.17
CA GLY A 184 8.35 38.96 -10.62
C GLY A 184 9.67 39.75 -10.49
N ARG A 185 10.70 39.17 -9.86
CA ARG A 185 12.00 39.81 -9.70
C ARG A 185 12.82 39.65 -10.97
N SER A 186 13.53 40.70 -11.38
CA SER A 186 14.38 40.67 -12.57
C SER A 186 15.58 39.74 -12.43
N GLN A 187 16.06 39.51 -11.21
CA GLN A 187 17.17 38.62 -10.88
C GLN A 187 16.96 37.98 -9.51
N LEU A 188 17.29 36.69 -9.42
CA LEU A 188 17.43 35.98 -8.14
C LEU A 188 18.92 35.87 -7.80
N PRO A 189 19.29 35.91 -6.51
CA PRO A 189 20.66 35.63 -6.08
C PRO A 189 21.15 34.28 -6.62
N GLN A 190 22.43 34.21 -6.98
CA GLN A 190 23.02 32.97 -7.48
C GLN A 190 22.84 31.84 -6.44
N GLY A 191 22.31 30.70 -6.88
CA GLY A 191 22.05 29.54 -6.03
C GLY A 191 20.70 29.58 -5.29
N GLN A 192 19.87 30.60 -5.49
CA GLN A 192 18.49 30.60 -5.00
C GLN A 192 17.52 30.20 -6.11
N ALA A 193 16.72 29.16 -5.85
CA ALA A 193 15.57 28.81 -6.67
C ALA A 193 14.34 29.68 -6.29
N PRO A 194 13.39 29.88 -7.22
CA PRO A 194 12.15 30.58 -6.93
C PRO A 194 11.37 29.93 -5.77
N SER A 195 10.77 30.75 -4.92
CA SER A 195 9.88 30.28 -3.86
C SER A 195 8.48 30.02 -4.42
N ILE A 196 8.14 28.74 -4.54
CA ILE A 196 6.83 28.27 -5.00
C ILE A 196 5.95 27.93 -3.80
N LEU A 197 4.85 28.65 -3.63
CA LEU A 197 3.79 28.34 -2.68
C LEU A 197 2.68 27.56 -3.40
N SER A 198 2.40 26.37 -2.90
CA SER A 198 1.27 25.58 -3.37
C SER A 198 -0.06 26.17 -2.86
N ASN A 199 -1.01 26.32 -3.77
CA ASN A 199 -2.40 26.75 -3.51
C ASN A 199 -3.41 25.63 -3.88
N ARG A 200 -2.91 24.39 -4.02
CA ARG A 200 -3.70 23.26 -4.49
C ARG A 200 -4.53 22.67 -3.36
N GLU A 201 -5.62 22.02 -3.72
CA GLU A 201 -6.43 21.28 -2.77
C GLU A 201 -5.61 20.15 -2.13
N ARG A 202 -5.73 19.99 -0.81
CA ARG A 202 -5.17 18.85 -0.10
C ARG A 202 -6.16 17.68 -0.14
N VAL A 203 -5.79 16.60 -0.83
CA VAL A 203 -6.65 15.41 -1.00
C VAL A 203 -6.57 14.45 0.19
N ILE A 204 -5.42 14.41 0.86
CA ILE A 204 -5.13 13.56 2.02
C ILE A 204 -4.22 14.29 3.01
N ASP A 205 -4.27 13.91 4.29
CA ASP A 205 -3.35 14.44 5.29
C ASP A 205 -1.89 14.16 4.92
N ALA A 206 -1.00 15.12 5.17
CA ALA A 206 0.42 15.01 4.81
C ALA A 206 1.12 13.87 5.56
N ILE A 207 0.77 13.66 6.83
CA ILE A 207 1.30 12.58 7.67
C ILE A 207 0.89 11.23 7.07
N THR A 208 -0.37 11.09 6.67
CA THR A 208 -0.87 9.87 6.03
C THR A 208 -0.19 9.61 4.68
N ALA A 209 -0.03 10.63 3.84
CA ALA A 209 0.72 10.51 2.59
C ALA A 209 2.16 10.05 2.83
N TYR A 210 2.82 10.59 3.85
CA TYR A 210 4.18 10.20 4.23
C TYR A 210 4.25 8.78 4.79
N GLN A 211 3.35 8.39 5.70
CA GLN A 211 3.24 7.03 6.24
C GLN A 211 3.03 6.01 5.12
N LEU A 212 2.09 6.28 4.21
CA LEU A 212 1.83 5.40 3.07
C LEU A 212 3.04 5.32 2.13
N THR A 213 3.71 6.44 1.86
CA THR A 213 4.96 6.47 1.09
C THR A 213 6.05 5.65 1.76
N SER A 214 6.23 5.79 3.07
CA SER A 214 7.17 5.00 3.89
C SER A 214 6.87 3.49 3.84
N MET A 215 5.60 3.10 3.87
CA MET A 215 5.20 1.71 3.69
C MET A 215 5.42 1.20 2.26
N MET A 216 5.15 2.03 1.25
CA MET A 216 5.39 1.69 -0.16
C MET A 216 6.87 1.63 -0.53
N ARG A 217 7.77 2.30 0.22
CA ARG A 217 9.22 2.05 0.13
C ARG A 217 9.54 0.60 0.48
N GLY A 218 8.90 0.06 1.52
CA GLY A 218 9.07 -1.34 1.89
C GLY A 218 8.65 -2.33 0.80
N VAL A 219 7.71 -1.98 -0.08
CA VAL A 219 7.36 -2.79 -1.26
C VAL A 219 8.56 -2.94 -2.21
N VAL A 220 9.33 -1.85 -2.37
CA VAL A 220 10.49 -1.76 -3.26
C VAL A 220 11.75 -2.28 -2.61
N GLU A 221 11.97 -2.01 -1.32
CA GLU A 221 13.21 -2.38 -0.64
C GLU A 221 13.22 -3.87 -0.24
N ARG A 222 12.05 -4.45 0.07
CA ARG A 222 11.95 -5.76 0.73
C ARG A 222 10.65 -6.53 0.47
N GLY A 223 9.80 -6.00 -0.39
CA GLY A 223 8.51 -6.58 -0.75
C GLY A 223 8.47 -7.08 -2.18
N THR A 224 7.29 -6.99 -2.78
CA THR A 224 7.00 -7.55 -4.12
C THR A 224 7.83 -6.98 -5.28
N ALA A 225 8.54 -5.86 -5.09
CA ALA A 225 9.41 -5.25 -6.12
C ALA A 225 10.91 -5.25 -5.73
N ALA A 226 11.28 -5.90 -4.61
CA ALA A 226 12.66 -5.97 -4.13
C ALA A 226 13.64 -6.57 -5.14
N GLY A 227 13.26 -7.71 -5.73
CA GLY A 227 14.11 -8.43 -6.68
C GLY A 227 14.42 -7.67 -7.97
N THR A 228 13.67 -6.60 -8.29
CA THR A 228 13.85 -5.82 -9.53
C THR A 228 14.18 -4.36 -9.24
N VAL A 229 13.22 -3.59 -8.72
CA VAL A 229 13.39 -2.14 -8.50
C VAL A 229 14.31 -1.86 -7.31
N GLY A 230 14.17 -2.62 -6.21
CA GLY A 230 15.04 -2.47 -5.04
C GLY A 230 16.52 -2.76 -5.34
N ASN A 231 16.76 -3.82 -6.11
CA ASN A 231 18.12 -4.24 -6.50
C ASN A 231 18.71 -3.46 -7.68
N ALA A 232 17.96 -2.51 -8.27
CA ALA A 232 18.40 -1.77 -9.44
C ALA A 232 19.52 -0.75 -9.18
N GLY A 233 19.75 -0.40 -7.91
CA GLY A 233 20.82 0.52 -7.51
C GLY A 233 20.61 1.96 -8.00
N LEU A 234 19.36 2.45 -7.98
CA LEU A 234 19.02 3.80 -8.45
C LEU A 234 19.49 4.95 -7.51
N GLY A 235 20.11 4.64 -6.37
CA GLY A 235 20.80 5.60 -5.53
C GLY A 235 19.92 6.58 -4.73
N VAL A 236 18.60 6.51 -4.88
CA VAL A 236 17.62 7.37 -4.20
C VAL A 236 16.45 6.56 -3.65
N PRO A 237 15.73 7.05 -2.62
CA PRO A 237 14.52 6.39 -2.13
C PRO A 237 13.44 6.30 -3.21
N ILE A 238 12.86 5.11 -3.36
CA ILE A 238 11.74 4.86 -4.28
C ILE A 238 10.62 4.20 -3.50
N ALA A 239 9.41 4.74 -3.66
CA ALA A 239 8.19 4.11 -3.20
C ALA A 239 7.42 3.58 -4.41
N GLY A 240 6.71 2.46 -4.25
CA GLY A 240 5.89 1.97 -5.34
C GLY A 240 5.02 0.79 -4.98
N LYS A 241 4.26 0.31 -5.95
CA LYS A 241 3.37 -0.83 -5.79
C LYS A 241 3.27 -1.65 -7.07
N THR A 242 3.34 -2.96 -6.90
CA THR A 242 2.99 -3.95 -7.92
C THR A 242 1.47 -4.12 -8.01
N GLY A 243 0.95 -4.22 -9.23
CA GLY A 243 -0.40 -4.67 -9.52
C GLY A 243 -0.35 -5.93 -10.37
N THR A 244 -1.10 -6.95 -9.97
CA THR A 244 -1.27 -8.18 -10.74
C THR A 244 -2.72 -8.59 -10.61
N THR A 245 -3.39 -8.88 -11.73
CA THR A 245 -4.76 -9.39 -11.75
C THR A 245 -4.77 -10.92 -11.75
N ASN A 246 -5.97 -11.51 -11.61
CA ASN A 246 -6.12 -12.96 -11.66
C ASN A 246 -5.57 -13.53 -12.97
N GLU A 247 -4.90 -14.68 -12.88
CA GLU A 247 -4.20 -15.35 -14.00
C GLU A 247 -3.14 -14.47 -14.69
N ALA A 248 -2.71 -13.37 -14.05
CA ALA A 248 -1.77 -12.39 -14.59
C ALA A 248 -2.17 -11.94 -16.01
N ARG A 249 -3.45 -11.59 -16.21
CA ARG A 249 -3.93 -11.01 -17.49
C ARG A 249 -3.40 -9.59 -17.69
N ASP A 250 -3.27 -8.87 -16.58
CA ASP A 250 -2.78 -7.50 -16.51
C ASP A 250 -1.74 -7.40 -15.39
N VAL A 251 -0.60 -6.81 -15.71
CA VAL A 251 0.47 -6.53 -14.75
C VAL A 251 0.85 -5.07 -14.78
N TRP A 252 1.10 -4.52 -13.60
CA TRP A 252 1.33 -3.11 -13.36
C TRP A 252 2.49 -2.92 -12.41
N PHE A 253 3.24 -1.86 -12.63
CA PHE A 253 4.07 -1.27 -11.58
C PHE A 253 3.91 0.24 -11.64
N THR A 254 3.58 0.86 -10.51
CA THR A 254 3.57 2.32 -10.37
C THR A 254 4.45 2.68 -9.19
N GLY A 255 5.44 3.51 -9.43
CA GLY A 255 6.41 3.94 -8.43
C GLY A 255 6.78 5.40 -8.61
N PHE A 256 7.45 5.96 -7.62
CA PHE A 256 7.82 7.37 -7.62
C PHE A 256 9.02 7.66 -6.71
N THR A 257 9.69 8.75 -7.03
CA THR A 257 10.59 9.51 -6.16
C THR A 257 9.84 10.75 -5.64
N ASN A 258 10.54 11.64 -4.93
CA ASN A 258 9.99 12.94 -4.53
C ASN A 258 9.80 13.95 -5.69
N THR A 259 10.22 13.62 -6.91
CA THR A 259 10.15 14.49 -8.10
C THR A 259 9.36 13.88 -9.25
N ILE A 260 9.44 12.56 -9.46
CA ILE A 260 8.85 11.87 -10.62
C ILE A 260 8.00 10.69 -10.17
N VAL A 261 6.83 10.52 -10.79
CA VAL A 261 6.05 9.29 -10.75
C VAL A 261 6.06 8.64 -12.13
N ALA A 262 6.15 7.31 -12.18
CA ALA A 262 6.06 6.55 -13.41
C ALA A 262 5.27 5.26 -13.22
N GLY A 263 4.50 4.90 -14.24
CA GLY A 263 3.65 3.72 -14.27
C GLY A 263 3.82 2.94 -15.57
N CYS A 264 3.94 1.63 -15.42
CA CYS A 264 3.90 0.65 -16.50
C CYS A 264 2.66 -0.23 -16.36
N TYR A 265 2.06 -0.54 -17.51
CA TYR A 265 1.02 -1.52 -17.70
C TYR A 265 1.42 -2.42 -18.87
N ILE A 266 1.33 -3.75 -18.68
CA ILE A 266 1.49 -4.75 -19.73
C ILE A 266 0.31 -5.72 -19.65
N GLY A 267 -0.31 -5.97 -20.80
CA GLY A 267 -1.46 -6.85 -20.96
C GLY A 267 -1.86 -6.93 -22.43
N TYR A 268 -2.74 -7.88 -22.76
CA TYR A 268 -3.28 -8.01 -24.11
C TYR A 268 -4.57 -7.20 -24.28
N ASP A 269 -4.84 -6.68 -25.48
CA ASP A 269 -6.08 -5.94 -25.78
C ASP A 269 -7.34 -6.79 -25.59
N VAL A 270 -7.26 -8.06 -25.96
CA VAL A 270 -8.21 -9.09 -25.55
C VAL A 270 -7.58 -9.81 -24.37
N PRO A 271 -8.08 -9.63 -23.13
CA PRO A 271 -7.43 -10.15 -21.93
C PRO A 271 -7.19 -11.64 -22.01
N ARG A 272 -5.93 -12.05 -21.88
CA ARG A 272 -5.49 -13.44 -21.81
C ARG A 272 -4.28 -13.53 -20.88
N PRO A 273 -4.03 -14.70 -20.26
CA PRO A 273 -2.88 -14.86 -19.37
C PRO A 273 -1.55 -14.48 -20.06
N LEU A 274 -0.70 -13.72 -19.36
CA LEU A 274 0.65 -13.37 -19.83
C LEU A 274 1.65 -14.52 -19.69
N GLY A 275 1.26 -15.60 -19.03
CA GLY A 275 2.09 -16.79 -18.81
C GLY A 275 2.65 -16.88 -17.40
N ARG A 276 3.33 -17.99 -17.12
CA ARG A 276 3.88 -18.29 -15.79
C ARG A 276 4.99 -17.30 -15.43
N GLY A 277 4.95 -16.77 -14.21
CA GLY A 277 5.94 -15.81 -13.71
C GLY A 277 5.68 -14.35 -14.09
N ALA A 278 4.61 -14.08 -14.86
CA ALA A 278 4.18 -12.71 -15.14
C ALA A 278 3.70 -12.02 -13.86
N SER A 279 4.31 -10.89 -13.54
CA SER A 279 3.93 -10.04 -12.40
C SER A 279 4.31 -8.60 -12.67
N GLY A 280 3.71 -7.68 -11.91
CA GLY A 280 4.07 -6.27 -11.96
C GLY A 280 5.57 -6.02 -11.75
N GLY A 281 6.16 -6.68 -10.75
CA GLY A 281 7.57 -6.55 -10.42
C GLY A 281 8.49 -7.11 -11.51
N ALA A 282 8.14 -8.26 -12.11
CA ALA A 282 8.99 -8.93 -13.10
C ALA A 282 8.93 -8.33 -14.50
N MET A 283 7.76 -7.85 -14.95
CA MET A 283 7.59 -7.33 -16.31
C MET A 283 7.65 -5.80 -16.37
N CYS A 284 6.97 -5.12 -15.44
CA CYS A 284 6.89 -3.67 -15.43
C CYS A 284 8.00 -3.00 -14.60
N GLY A 285 8.54 -3.69 -13.60
CA GLY A 285 9.68 -3.21 -12.80
C GLY A 285 10.90 -2.84 -13.64
N PRO A 286 11.38 -3.69 -14.58
CA PRO A 286 12.52 -3.34 -15.44
C PRO A 286 12.28 -2.11 -16.32
N VAL A 287 11.08 -1.96 -16.90
CA VAL A 287 10.70 -0.79 -17.71
C VAL A 287 10.75 0.49 -16.86
N PHE A 288 10.25 0.42 -15.63
CA PHE A 288 10.33 1.53 -14.69
C PHE A 288 11.78 1.87 -14.35
N VAL A 289 12.63 0.88 -14.07
CA VAL A 289 14.05 1.09 -13.73
C VAL A 289 14.81 1.77 -14.86
N GLU A 290 14.60 1.32 -16.10
CA GLU A 290 15.26 1.88 -17.28
C GLU A 290 14.91 3.36 -17.45
N PHE A 291 13.63 3.70 -17.37
CA PHE A 291 13.19 5.10 -17.43
C PHE A 291 13.71 5.94 -16.25
N MET A 292 13.59 5.42 -15.03
CA MET A 292 13.92 6.18 -13.82
C MET A 292 15.41 6.45 -13.71
N ARG A 293 16.28 5.60 -14.25
CA ARG A 293 17.72 5.86 -14.29
C ARG A 293 18.01 7.18 -15.01
N GLU A 294 17.51 7.32 -16.23
CA GLU A 294 17.69 8.54 -17.03
C GLU A 294 16.95 9.74 -16.41
N ALA A 295 15.75 9.52 -15.89
CA ALA A 295 14.95 10.60 -15.32
C ALA A 295 15.52 11.13 -14.00
N ILE A 296 16.11 10.28 -13.15
CA ILE A 296 16.78 10.71 -11.92
C ILE A 296 18.04 11.51 -12.26
N ASP A 297 18.80 11.09 -13.27
CA ASP A 297 20.01 11.81 -13.70
C ASP A 297 19.67 13.21 -14.26
N GLU A 298 18.57 13.35 -15.01
CA GLU A 298 18.15 14.62 -15.60
C GLU A 298 17.44 15.55 -14.61
N TYR A 299 16.46 15.04 -13.86
CA TYR A 299 15.57 15.88 -13.03
C TYR A 299 15.96 15.91 -11.55
N GLY A 300 16.85 15.00 -11.13
CA GLY A 300 17.21 14.80 -9.74
C GLY A 300 16.11 14.13 -8.92
N ALA A 301 16.51 13.53 -7.81
CA ALA A 301 15.62 13.00 -6.78
C ALA A 301 16.35 13.02 -5.43
N GLY A 302 15.58 12.98 -4.34
CA GLY A 302 16.12 12.94 -2.99
C GLY A 302 15.17 12.30 -1.99
N GLU A 303 15.41 12.54 -0.71
CA GLU A 303 14.54 12.06 0.36
C GLU A 303 13.12 12.63 0.25
N PHE A 304 12.15 11.82 0.69
CA PHE A 304 10.77 12.28 0.83
C PHE A 304 10.66 13.29 1.97
N THR A 305 9.94 14.39 1.74
CA THR A 305 9.74 15.42 2.75
C THR A 305 8.91 14.89 3.91
N VAL A 306 9.48 14.92 5.11
CA VAL A 306 8.76 14.58 6.34
C VAL A 306 7.85 15.77 6.72
N PRO A 307 6.52 15.58 6.80
CA PRO A 307 5.60 16.64 7.20
C PRO A 307 5.75 16.96 8.70
N PRO A 308 5.40 18.16 9.19
CA PRO A 308 5.35 18.42 10.63
C PRO A 308 4.19 17.65 11.30
N GLY A 309 4.18 17.60 12.64
CA GLY A 309 3.05 17.07 13.42
C GLY A 309 3.14 15.59 13.81
N GLY A 310 4.32 14.98 13.70
CA GLY A 310 4.56 13.60 14.07
C GLY A 310 5.99 13.33 14.52
N GLN A 311 6.25 12.09 14.92
CA GLN A 311 7.54 11.64 15.45
C GLN A 311 7.87 10.22 14.98
N PHE A 312 9.17 9.92 14.89
CA PHE A 312 9.63 8.58 14.55
C PHE A 312 9.79 7.71 15.80
N TYR A 313 9.28 6.48 15.73
CA TYR A 313 9.52 5.44 16.73
C TYR A 313 10.04 4.17 16.07
N PRO A 314 11.04 3.48 16.67
CA PRO A 314 11.45 2.18 16.19
C PRO A 314 10.38 1.15 16.54
N ILE A 315 9.97 0.36 15.55
CA ILE A 315 9.05 -0.76 15.71
C ILE A 315 9.68 -2.04 15.19
N ASP A 316 9.31 -3.16 15.80
CA ASP A 316 9.58 -4.48 15.23
C ASP A 316 8.64 -4.70 14.04
N ARG A 317 9.24 -5.03 12.91
CA ARG A 317 8.57 -5.15 11.61
C ARG A 317 7.59 -6.31 11.52
N GLN A 318 7.80 -7.37 12.31
CA GLN A 318 6.97 -8.57 12.26
C GLN A 318 5.79 -8.46 13.23
N SER A 319 6.04 -7.98 14.44
CA SER A 319 5.06 -7.91 15.51
C SER A 319 4.38 -6.56 15.67
N GLY A 320 4.93 -5.48 15.07
CA GLY A 320 4.43 -4.11 15.22
C GLY A 320 4.70 -3.49 16.59
N GLN A 321 5.40 -4.21 17.49
CA GLN A 321 5.70 -3.74 18.82
C GLN A 321 6.69 -2.58 18.78
N ARG A 322 6.46 -1.59 19.64
CA ARG A 322 7.44 -0.53 19.88
C ARG A 322 8.71 -1.11 20.50
N LEU A 323 9.85 -0.68 19.98
CA LEU A 323 11.17 -1.02 20.50
C LEU A 323 11.75 0.14 21.31
N GLU A 324 12.78 -0.16 22.08
CA GLU A 324 13.56 0.85 22.80
C GLU A 324 14.24 1.83 21.84
N ALA A 325 14.45 3.06 22.33
CA ALA A 325 15.11 4.10 21.55
C ALA A 325 16.52 3.65 21.13
N GLY A 326 16.87 3.84 19.86
CA GLY A 326 18.17 3.45 19.31
C GLY A 326 18.28 1.99 18.89
N ALA A 327 17.18 1.21 18.92
CA ALA A 327 17.15 -0.14 18.36
C ALA A 327 17.62 -0.16 16.90
N GLN A 328 18.38 -1.19 16.55
CA GLN A 328 18.95 -1.43 15.22
C GLN A 328 18.88 -2.92 14.88
N GLY A 329 18.77 -3.24 13.59
CA GLY A 329 18.77 -4.61 13.09
C GLY A 329 17.83 -4.81 11.91
N PRO A 330 17.87 -5.98 11.25
CA PRO A 330 17.07 -6.28 10.04
C PRO A 330 15.55 -6.36 10.30
N GLY A 331 15.15 -6.46 11.57
CA GLY A 331 13.76 -6.44 12.02
C GLY A 331 13.26 -5.05 12.43
N VAL A 332 14.12 -4.04 12.50
CA VAL A 332 13.76 -2.71 13.02
C VAL A 332 13.40 -1.77 11.88
N VAL A 333 12.25 -1.10 12.01
CA VAL A 333 11.85 -0.01 11.10
C VAL A 333 11.50 1.21 11.94
N TYR A 334 12.01 2.38 11.54
CA TYR A 334 11.56 3.64 12.12
C TYR A 334 10.30 4.10 11.40
N GLU A 335 9.21 4.12 12.13
CA GLU A 335 7.90 4.47 11.61
C GLU A 335 7.50 5.86 12.09
N TYR A 336 6.88 6.63 11.21
CA TYR A 336 6.40 7.97 11.52
C TYR A 336 4.97 7.91 12.06
N PHE A 337 4.73 8.46 13.24
CA PHE A 337 3.42 8.50 13.89
C PHE A 337 2.93 9.92 14.07
N ARG A 338 1.63 10.13 13.92
CA ARG A 338 0.98 11.40 14.27
C ARG A 338 1.17 11.65 15.77
N GLN A 339 1.37 12.92 16.14
CA GLN A 339 1.42 13.30 17.56
C GLN A 339 0.11 12.92 18.25
N GLY A 340 0.19 12.20 19.38
CA GLY A 340 -0.96 11.63 20.10
C GLY A 340 -1.40 10.24 19.64
N GLU A 341 -0.81 9.69 18.58
CA GLU A 341 -1.02 8.32 18.10
C GLU A 341 0.25 7.47 18.27
N GLU A 342 1.02 7.77 19.32
CA GLU A 342 2.28 7.06 19.58
C GLU A 342 2.04 5.57 19.79
N PRO A 343 2.92 4.69 19.28
CA PRO A 343 2.78 3.27 19.52
C PRO A 343 2.97 3.00 21.01
N PHE A 344 2.02 2.27 21.61
CA PHE A 344 2.13 1.80 22.98
C PHE A 344 3.18 0.68 23.09
N PHE A 345 3.79 0.55 24.27
CA PHE A 345 4.58 -0.63 24.60
C PHE A 345 3.63 -1.80 24.87
N GLY A 346 3.77 -2.89 24.12
CA GLY A 346 2.86 -4.04 24.15
C GLY A 346 2.01 -4.17 22.88
N MET A 347 1.20 -5.22 22.82
CA MET A 347 0.41 -5.53 21.63
C MET A 347 -0.90 -4.74 21.62
N LEU A 348 -1.19 -4.08 20.50
CA LEU A 348 -2.48 -3.47 20.22
C LEU A 348 -3.50 -4.55 19.83
N SER A 349 -4.78 -4.21 19.96
CA SER A 349 -5.94 -4.99 19.48
C SER A 349 -5.76 -5.42 18.01
N VAL A 350 -6.11 -6.67 17.70
CA VAL A 350 -6.08 -7.22 16.34
C VAL A 350 -7.35 -6.87 15.59
N VAL A 351 -7.22 -6.31 14.39
CA VAL A 351 -8.31 -6.04 13.46
C VAL A 351 -8.60 -7.29 12.65
N ASP A 352 -9.73 -7.93 12.96
CA ASP A 352 -10.25 -9.10 12.24
C ASP A 352 -11.38 -8.74 11.26
N GLY A 353 -11.79 -7.47 11.18
CA GLY A 353 -12.87 -7.03 10.28
C GLY A 353 -14.22 -7.71 10.50
N GLY A 354 -14.41 -8.34 11.67
CA GLY A 354 -15.63 -9.09 12.04
C GLY A 354 -15.71 -10.53 11.51
N PHE A 355 -14.66 -11.06 10.87
CA PHE A 355 -14.66 -12.43 10.35
C PHE A 355 -14.27 -13.42 11.48
N GLY A 356 -15.23 -14.05 12.14
CA GLY A 356 -15.09 -14.79 13.42
C GLY A 356 -14.17 -16.03 13.50
N MET A 357 -12.94 -15.99 12.95
CA MET A 357 -11.96 -17.09 12.93
C MET A 357 -10.65 -16.77 13.68
N GLY A 358 -10.55 -15.63 14.35
CA GLY A 358 -9.32 -15.19 15.04
C GLY A 358 -8.97 -15.86 16.38
N SER A 359 -9.77 -16.78 16.92
CA SER A 359 -9.62 -17.23 18.33
C SER A 359 -8.56 -18.30 18.59
N ASN A 360 -7.98 -18.94 17.57
CA ASN A 360 -7.06 -20.08 17.72
C ASN A 360 -5.77 -20.02 16.87
N LEU A 361 -5.39 -18.85 16.36
CA LEU A 361 -4.16 -18.71 15.57
C LEU A 361 -2.98 -18.34 16.49
N PRO A 362 -1.80 -18.97 16.31
CA PRO A 362 -0.61 -18.59 17.05
C PRO A 362 -0.28 -17.12 16.77
N MET A 363 -0.07 -16.35 17.83
CA MET A 363 0.06 -14.89 17.75
C MET A 363 1.32 -14.42 16.99
N PHE A 364 2.32 -15.30 16.82
CA PHE A 364 3.56 -15.01 16.09
C PHE A 364 4.13 -16.31 15.49
N ALA A 365 4.49 -16.28 14.21
CA ALA A 365 5.36 -17.27 13.60
C ALA A 365 6.61 -16.55 13.07
N VAL A 366 7.75 -16.78 13.72
CA VAL A 366 9.04 -16.22 13.28
C VAL A 366 9.49 -16.98 12.03
N GLY A 367 9.70 -16.28 10.91
CA GLY A 367 10.38 -16.85 9.72
C GLY A 367 9.54 -17.15 8.48
N LEU A 368 8.31 -16.64 8.35
CA LEU A 368 7.53 -16.80 7.11
C LEU A 368 8.00 -15.81 6.03
N GLU A 369 8.95 -16.24 5.21
CA GLU A 369 9.22 -15.67 3.89
C GLU A 369 8.39 -16.42 2.84
N ASP A 370 7.84 -15.70 1.84
CA ASP A 370 7.09 -16.35 0.74
C ASP A 370 8.01 -17.40 0.06
N GLY A 371 7.61 -18.67 0.11
CA GLY A 371 8.38 -19.77 -0.48
C GLY A 371 9.42 -20.43 0.43
N ALA A 372 9.50 -20.05 1.72
CA ALA A 372 10.07 -20.94 2.71
C ALA A 372 9.11 -22.14 2.83
N ASN A 373 9.56 -23.34 2.45
CA ASN A 373 8.98 -24.58 2.95
C ASN A 373 9.21 -24.57 4.47
N GLY A 374 8.35 -23.85 5.19
CA GLY A 374 8.14 -24.07 6.60
C GLY A 374 7.49 -25.44 6.69
N ASP A 375 8.32 -26.48 6.68
CA ASP A 375 7.97 -27.65 7.46
C ASP A 375 7.49 -27.09 8.80
N ILE A 376 6.24 -27.42 9.14
CA ILE A 376 5.80 -27.29 10.52
C ILE A 376 6.76 -28.20 11.26
N VAL A 377 7.81 -27.60 11.83
CA VAL A 377 8.71 -28.29 12.75
C VAL A 377 7.86 -28.52 13.99
N ASP A 378 7.12 -29.63 13.98
CA ASP A 378 6.76 -30.31 15.22
C ASP A 378 8.08 -30.70 15.88
N GLY A 379 8.56 -29.85 16.78
CA GLY A 379 9.84 -30.07 17.44
C GLY A 379 10.09 -29.08 18.56
N ASP A 380 9.49 -29.29 19.72
CA ASP A 380 10.18 -30.15 20.68
C ASP A 380 9.20 -30.70 21.72
N SER A 381 9.38 -31.98 22.04
CA SER A 381 8.59 -32.76 22.98
C SER A 381 8.69 -32.19 24.40
N VAL A 382 7.66 -31.46 24.83
CA VAL A 382 7.33 -31.32 26.26
C VAL A 382 6.06 -32.11 26.51
N GLY A 383 6.16 -33.14 27.34
CA GLY A 383 5.10 -34.09 27.62
C GLY A 383 3.77 -33.40 27.90
N ARG A 384 2.73 -33.82 27.18
CA ARG A 384 1.33 -33.58 27.54
C ARG A 384 1.01 -34.40 28.80
N ASP A 385 1.44 -33.93 29.95
CA ASP A 385 0.88 -34.29 31.25
C ASP A 385 0.98 -33.09 32.19
N GLY A 386 0.00 -32.20 32.07
CA GLY A 386 -0.18 -31.02 32.90
C GLY A 386 -1.59 -30.92 33.48
N GLY A 387 -2.22 -32.07 33.78
CA GLY A 387 -3.42 -32.10 34.60
C GLY A 387 -3.02 -32.36 36.05
N GLY A 388 -2.97 -31.31 36.87
CA GLY A 388 -2.67 -31.45 38.30
C GLY A 388 -3.73 -32.32 38.99
N THR A 389 -3.28 -33.42 39.59
CA THR A 389 -4.08 -34.20 40.56
C THR A 389 -3.90 -33.62 41.95
N VAL A 390 -5.02 -33.44 42.67
CA VAL A 390 -5.02 -33.00 44.07
C VAL A 390 -5.56 -34.14 44.93
N GLU A 391 -4.91 -34.39 46.07
CA GLU A 391 -5.34 -35.41 47.04
C GLU A 391 -6.53 -34.89 47.85
N THR A 392 -7.60 -35.67 47.87
CA THR A 392 -8.83 -35.37 48.60
C THR A 392 -8.70 -35.75 50.07
N SER A 393 -9.50 -35.13 50.94
CA SER A 393 -9.47 -35.35 52.39
C SER A 393 -9.85 -36.77 52.85
N THR A 394 -10.18 -37.67 51.92
CA THR A 394 -10.43 -39.10 52.16
C THR A 394 -9.34 -40.01 51.57
N GLY A 395 -8.19 -39.47 51.14
CA GLY A 395 -7.02 -40.24 50.72
C GLY A 395 -7.07 -40.78 49.28
N GLY A 396 -7.84 -40.14 48.39
CA GLY A 396 -7.89 -40.48 46.96
C GLY A 396 -7.54 -39.28 46.05
N ASN A 397 -7.04 -39.54 44.84
CA ASN A 397 -6.61 -38.50 43.89
C ASN A 397 -7.73 -38.12 42.91
N ALA A 398 -7.98 -36.82 42.73
CA ALA A 398 -8.92 -36.29 41.74
C ALA A 398 -8.22 -35.37 40.72
N ARG A 399 -8.61 -35.47 39.44
CA ARG A 399 -8.02 -34.70 38.32
C ARG A 399 -8.89 -33.49 38.00
N VAL A 400 -8.32 -32.27 38.01
CA VAL A 400 -9.05 -31.04 37.73
C VAL A 400 -9.01 -30.74 36.21
N PRO A 401 -10.16 -30.56 35.53
CA PRO A 401 -10.18 -30.11 34.14
C PRO A 401 -9.81 -28.63 34.05
N VAL A 402 -8.85 -28.28 33.20
CA VAL A 402 -8.54 -26.87 32.89
C VAL A 402 -9.35 -26.49 31.67
N GLY A 403 -10.49 -25.82 31.90
CA GLY A 403 -11.41 -25.45 30.84
C GLY A 403 -12.59 -24.64 31.36
N THR A 404 -12.32 -23.45 31.90
CA THR A 404 -13.36 -22.43 32.11
C THR A 404 -12.73 -21.06 31.88
N GLY A 405 -13.06 -20.43 30.74
CA GLY A 405 -12.82 -19.02 30.53
C GLY A 405 -13.76 -18.18 31.41
N PHE A 406 -13.26 -17.10 31.97
CA PHE A 406 -14.08 -16.06 32.58
C PHE A 406 -14.88 -15.35 31.47
N GLY A 407 -16.21 -15.49 31.43
CA GLY A 407 -17.04 -14.73 30.50
C GLY A 407 -18.45 -15.23 30.19
N GLU A 408 -18.84 -16.47 30.54
CA GLU A 408 -20.21 -16.95 30.28
C GLU A 408 -21.08 -16.91 31.53
N LEU A 409 -21.74 -15.78 31.74
CA LEU A 409 -22.98 -15.70 32.51
C LEU A 409 -24.14 -15.82 31.53
N THR A 410 -24.61 -17.05 31.27
CA THR A 410 -25.92 -17.28 30.68
C THR A 410 -26.94 -17.46 31.80
N SER A 411 -28.05 -16.74 31.67
CA SER A 411 -29.15 -16.71 32.62
C SER A 411 -30.24 -17.69 32.19
N GLY A 412 -30.76 -18.46 33.16
CA GLY A 412 -31.99 -19.26 33.04
C GLY A 412 -31.75 -20.69 32.56
N GLY A 413 -32.36 -21.73 33.13
CA GLY A 413 -33.38 -21.83 34.16
C GLY A 413 -33.66 -23.33 34.38
N LEU A 414 -34.13 -23.66 35.57
CA LEU A 414 -34.52 -25.01 36.00
C LEU A 414 -35.60 -25.61 35.08
N TYR A 415 -35.41 -26.84 34.61
CA TYR A 415 -36.18 -28.06 34.95
C TYR A 415 -35.53 -29.29 34.34
#